data_AF-A0A8T0TLH2-F1
#
_entry.id   AF-A0A8T0TLH2-F1
#
_cell.length_a   1.000
_cell.length_b   1.000
_cell.length_c   1.000
_cell.angle_alpha   90.00
_cell.angle_beta   90.00
_cell.angle_gamma   90.00
#
_symmetry.space_group_name_H-M   'P 1'
#
loop_
_entity.id
_entity.type
_entity.pdbx_description
1 polymer ?
#
loop_
_entity_poly.entity_id
_entity_poly.type
_entity_poly.pdbx_seq_one_letter_code
_entity_poly.pdbx_strand_id
1 'polypeptide(L)'
;EDTISHFSHPGHELVKRHYTGPSFLCDMCWEHLSGPAYGCGAGCDFCIHESCAADPQTLSSEAHHAHPLVLVQTRRDVVAHICDVCVGDCAAGCFLYRCPACGFDMHPRCARHSEHDLTLVVVADDGRCAAACGGSVGAGRAWY
;
A
#
# COMPACT_ATOMS: atom_id res chain seq x y z
N GLU A 1 0.73 19.57 -13.42
CA GLU A 1 -0.71 19.80 -13.22
C GLU A 1 -0.94 19.94 -11.73
N ASP A 2 -1.77 20.89 -11.30
CA ASP A 2 -2.03 21.14 -9.87
C ASP A 2 -3.31 20.46 -9.36
N THR A 3 -3.93 19.63 -10.18
CA THR A 3 -5.18 18.93 -9.86
C THR A 3 -5.23 17.58 -10.58
N ILE A 4 -5.69 16.53 -9.89
CA ILE A 4 -5.78 15.17 -10.41
C ILE A 4 -7.12 14.52 -10.05
N SER A 5 -7.61 13.65 -10.92
CA SER A 5 -8.62 12.65 -10.58
C SER A 5 -7.92 11.36 -10.16
N HIS A 6 -8.26 10.80 -8.99
CA HIS A 6 -7.52 9.67 -8.43
C HIS A 6 -8.47 8.56 -7.93
N PHE A 7 -8.13 7.30 -8.23
CA PHE A 7 -8.98 6.14 -7.96
C PHE A 7 -9.22 5.89 -6.46
N SER A 8 -8.31 6.35 -5.59
CA SER A 8 -8.46 6.21 -4.13
C SER A 8 -9.47 7.18 -3.53
N HIS A 9 -9.90 8.21 -4.27
CA HIS A 9 -10.91 9.16 -3.85
C HIS A 9 -11.80 9.56 -5.04
N PRO A 10 -12.60 8.61 -5.56
CA PRO A 10 -13.40 8.83 -6.75
C PRO A 10 -14.50 9.87 -6.49
N GLY A 11 -14.86 10.62 -7.53
CA GLY A 11 -15.92 11.62 -7.48
C GLY A 11 -15.46 13.01 -7.04
N HIS A 12 -14.24 13.16 -6.52
CA HIS A 12 -13.64 14.46 -6.21
C HIS A 12 -12.27 14.62 -6.86
N GLU A 13 -11.95 15.85 -7.25
CA GLU A 13 -10.60 16.21 -7.68
C GLU A 13 -9.71 16.46 -6.46
N LEU A 14 -8.45 16.01 -6.56
CA LEU A 14 -7.43 16.29 -5.59
C LEU A 14 -6.55 17.43 -6.08
N VAL A 15 -6.38 18.46 -5.26
CA VAL A 15 -5.63 19.66 -5.58
C VAL A 15 -4.28 19.61 -4.87
N LYS A 16 -3.22 20.02 -5.57
CA LYS A 16 -1.87 20.12 -5.01
C LYS A 16 -1.84 21.18 -3.90
N ARG A 17 -1.30 20.82 -2.76
CA ARG A 17 -1.20 21.66 -1.55
C ARG A 17 0.15 21.42 -0.89
N HIS A 18 0.54 22.36 -0.03
CA HIS A 18 1.74 22.24 0.77
C HIS A 18 1.37 21.99 2.23
N TYR A 19 1.75 20.82 2.74
CA TYR A 19 1.47 20.41 4.13
C TYR A 19 2.68 20.71 5.01
N THR A 20 2.44 21.34 6.16
CA THR A 20 3.47 21.70 7.13
C THR A 20 3.20 21.04 8.47
N GLY A 21 4.15 20.22 8.94
CA GLY A 21 4.12 19.60 10.27
C GLY A 21 3.43 18.22 10.31
N PRO A 22 3.56 17.51 11.45
CA PRO A 22 3.17 16.11 11.59
C PRO A 22 1.65 15.86 11.72
N SER A 23 0.82 16.87 11.45
CA SER A 23 -0.61 16.84 11.78
C SER A 23 -1.48 16.12 10.74
N PHE A 24 -0.91 15.81 9.58
CA PHE A 24 -1.62 15.15 8.48
C PHE A 24 -0.94 13.84 8.13
N LEU A 25 -1.74 12.79 8.02
CA LEU A 25 -1.30 11.47 7.57
C LEU A 25 -1.81 11.24 6.16
N CYS A 26 -0.97 10.67 5.32
CA CYS A 26 -1.37 10.22 4.00
C CYS A 26 -2.38 9.07 4.13
N ASP A 27 -3.55 9.18 3.51
CA ASP A 27 -4.59 8.15 3.56
C ASP A 27 -4.15 6.82 2.92
N MET A 28 -3.15 6.84 2.04
CA MET A 28 -2.64 5.64 1.37
C MET A 28 -1.58 4.90 2.19
N CYS A 29 -0.54 5.58 2.68
CA CYS A 29 0.58 4.94 3.37
C CYS A 29 0.63 5.17 4.88
N TRP A 30 -0.24 6.03 5.43
CA TRP A 30 -0.30 6.41 6.84
C TRP A 30 0.97 7.06 7.40
N GLU A 31 1.86 7.52 6.53
CA GLU A 31 3.02 8.32 6.92
C GLU A 31 2.68 9.80 6.89
N HIS A 32 3.45 10.58 7.64
CA HIS A 32 3.21 12.01 7.78
C HIS A 32 3.40 12.71 6.43
N LEU A 33 2.46 13.60 6.11
CA LEU A 33 2.63 14.53 5.00
C LEU A 33 3.62 15.62 5.41
N SER A 34 4.63 15.84 4.58
CA SER A 34 5.56 16.95 4.72
C SER A 34 5.91 17.47 3.34
N GLY A 35 5.61 18.73 3.08
CA GLY A 35 5.83 19.35 1.77
C GLY A 35 4.65 19.17 0.80
N PRO A 36 4.92 19.18 -0.51
CA PRO A 36 3.91 19.02 -1.56
C PRO A 36 3.16 17.68 -1.47
N ALA A 37 1.83 17.75 -1.54
CA ALA A 37 0.95 16.59 -1.56
C ALA A 37 -0.40 16.96 -2.21
N TYR A 38 -1.30 16.00 -2.38
CA TYR A 38 -2.64 16.22 -2.91
C TYR A 38 -3.68 16.14 -1.80
N GLY A 39 -4.62 17.08 -1.78
CA GLY A 39 -5.76 17.08 -0.85
C GLY A 39 -7.08 17.29 -1.58
N CYS A 40 -8.18 16.76 -1.03
CA CYS A 40 -9.49 16.88 -1.67
C CYS A 40 -9.94 18.34 -1.86
N GLY A 41 -10.27 18.71 -3.09
CA GLY A 41 -10.77 20.05 -3.45
C GLY A 41 -12.15 20.36 -2.88
N ALA A 42 -12.97 19.34 -2.62
CA ALA A 42 -14.33 19.47 -2.08
C ALA A 42 -14.39 19.61 -0.55
N GLY A 43 -13.24 19.61 0.14
CA GLY A 43 -13.17 19.79 1.59
C GLY A 43 -13.29 18.51 2.41
N CYS A 44 -13.15 17.32 1.80
CA CYS A 44 -12.98 16.08 2.56
C CYS A 44 -11.61 16.04 3.26
N ASP A 45 -11.55 15.35 4.40
CA ASP A 45 -10.30 15.02 5.10
C ASP A 45 -9.56 13.88 4.39
N PHE A 46 -9.32 14.04 3.09
CA PHE A 46 -8.56 13.10 2.27
C PHE A 46 -7.31 13.79 1.73
N CYS A 47 -6.14 13.18 1.98
CA CYS A 47 -4.86 13.68 1.52
C CYS A 47 -3.83 12.58 1.29
N ILE A 48 -3.02 12.69 0.23
CA ILE A 48 -2.03 11.70 -0.18
C ILE A 48 -0.74 12.36 -0.67
N HIS A 49 0.42 11.73 -0.41
CA HIS A 49 1.69 12.19 -0.98
C HIS A 49 1.64 12.19 -2.51
N GLU A 50 2.45 13.02 -3.16
CA GLU A 50 2.61 12.97 -4.63
C GLU A 50 3.09 11.59 -5.10
N SER A 51 3.97 10.94 -4.34
CA SER A 51 4.44 9.58 -4.63
C SER A 51 3.33 8.54 -4.51
N CYS A 52 2.42 8.69 -3.53
CA CYS A 52 1.28 7.79 -3.38
C CYS A 52 0.25 8.02 -4.50
N ALA A 53 0.09 9.26 -4.99
CA ALA A 53 -0.75 9.56 -6.14
C ALA A 53 -0.21 8.97 -7.46
N ALA A 54 1.10 8.68 -7.52
CA ALA A 54 1.74 8.04 -8.66
C ALA A 54 1.78 6.50 -8.56
N ASP A 55 1.44 5.94 -7.40
CA ASP A 55 1.41 4.48 -7.22
C ASP A 55 0.32 3.86 -8.12
N PRO A 56 0.65 2.83 -8.91
CA PRO A 56 -0.32 2.22 -9.81
C PRO A 56 -1.39 1.47 -9.02
N GLN A 57 -2.62 1.45 -9.55
CA GLN A 57 -3.68 0.65 -8.95
C GLN A 57 -3.38 -0.87 -8.98
N THR A 58 -2.50 -1.32 -9.88
CA THR A 58 -2.11 -2.73 -10.00
C THR A 58 -0.62 -2.85 -10.29
N LEU A 59 0.05 -3.72 -9.53
CA LEU A 59 1.44 -4.12 -9.74
C LEU A 59 1.45 -5.52 -10.35
N SER A 60 1.96 -5.66 -11.57
CA SER A 60 2.02 -6.94 -12.29
C SER A 60 3.45 -7.43 -12.55
N SER A 61 4.43 -6.91 -11.81
CA SER A 61 5.84 -7.27 -11.97
C SER A 61 6.21 -8.44 -11.07
N GLU A 62 6.87 -9.46 -11.65
CA GLU A 62 7.47 -10.58 -10.91
C GLU A 62 8.50 -10.12 -9.86
N ALA A 63 9.00 -8.89 -9.97
CA ALA A 63 9.92 -8.29 -8.99
C ALA A 63 9.30 -8.12 -7.60
N HIS A 64 7.97 -7.98 -7.50
CA HIS A 64 7.28 -7.84 -6.21
C HIS A 64 6.57 -9.13 -5.81
N HIS A 65 5.93 -9.80 -6.77
CA HIS A 65 5.15 -11.00 -6.51
C HIS A 65 4.86 -11.74 -7.82
N ALA A 66 4.72 -13.07 -7.76
CA ALA A 66 4.41 -13.90 -8.93
C ALA A 66 3.03 -13.61 -9.54
N HIS A 67 2.08 -13.14 -8.71
CA HIS A 67 0.73 -12.77 -9.15
C HIS A 67 0.55 -11.24 -9.17
N PRO A 68 -0.38 -10.71 -9.98
CA PRO A 68 -0.76 -9.31 -9.89
C PRO A 68 -1.27 -8.94 -8.50
N LEU A 69 -0.75 -7.83 -7.97
CA LEU A 69 -1.23 -7.23 -6.74
C LEU A 69 -2.11 -6.03 -7.07
N VAL A 70 -3.28 -5.95 -6.45
CA VAL A 70 -4.24 -4.86 -6.63
C VAL A 70 -4.27 -4.00 -5.39
N LEU A 71 -4.21 -2.68 -5.57
CA LEU A 71 -4.34 -1.75 -4.46
C LEU A 71 -5.79 -1.69 -3.98
N VAL A 72 -6.00 -2.03 -2.71
CA VAL A 72 -7.33 -2.07 -2.08
C VAL A 72 -7.33 -1.22 -0.82
N GLN A 73 -8.46 -0.57 -0.55
CA GLN A 73 -8.69 0.10 0.73
C GLN A 73 -9.25 -0.91 1.74
N THR A 74 -8.55 -1.08 2.86
CA THR A 74 -9.05 -1.88 3.98
C THR A 74 -10.24 -1.16 4.63
N ARG A 75 -11.16 -1.91 5.23
CA ARG A 75 -12.26 -1.27 5.97
C ARG A 75 -11.75 -0.77 7.32
N ARG A 76 -12.37 0.28 7.86
CA ARG A 76 -11.99 0.85 9.17
C ARG A 76 -12.44 0.01 10.36
N ASP A 77 -13.35 -0.95 10.14
CA ASP A 77 -14.01 -1.78 11.15
C ASP A 77 -13.48 -3.22 11.23
N VAL A 78 -12.49 -3.58 10.41
CA VAL A 78 -11.86 -4.91 10.41
C VAL A 78 -10.51 -4.91 11.13
N VAL A 79 -10.08 -6.09 11.55
CA VAL A 79 -8.76 -6.34 12.15
C VAL A 79 -7.68 -5.85 11.19
N ALA A 80 -6.64 -5.22 11.75
CA ALA A 80 -5.47 -4.78 10.99
C ALA A 80 -4.89 -5.92 10.15
N HIS A 81 -4.53 -5.62 8.91
CA HIS A 81 -3.82 -6.56 8.05
C HIS A 81 -2.34 -6.56 8.43
N ILE A 82 -1.60 -7.61 8.07
CA ILE A 82 -0.15 -7.66 8.27
C ILE A 82 0.50 -7.67 6.91
N CYS A 83 1.53 -6.85 6.72
CA CYS A 83 2.33 -6.85 5.50
C CYS A 83 3.25 -8.08 5.48
N ASP A 84 3.16 -8.90 4.44
CA ASP A 84 3.97 -10.11 4.26
C ASP A 84 5.45 -9.80 3.98
N VAL A 85 5.79 -8.56 3.64
CA VAL A 85 7.17 -8.13 3.37
C VAL A 85 7.89 -7.71 4.65
N CYS A 86 7.33 -6.77 5.41
CA CYS A 86 7.99 -6.20 6.58
C CYS A 86 7.43 -6.72 7.91
N VAL A 87 6.38 -7.55 7.87
CA VAL A 87 5.67 -8.11 9.05
C VAL A 87 5.10 -7.03 9.97
N GLY A 88 4.93 -5.81 9.45
CA GLY A 88 4.31 -4.69 10.15
C GLY A 88 2.81 -4.58 9.88
N ASP A 89 2.10 -3.94 10.80
CA ASP A 89 0.66 -3.72 10.68
C ASP A 89 0.32 -2.78 9.51
N CYS A 90 -0.74 -3.13 8.78
CA CYS A 90 -1.46 -2.28 7.86
C CYS A 90 -2.65 -1.67 8.61
N ALA A 91 -2.59 -0.37 8.89
CA ALA A 91 -3.62 0.34 9.66
C ALA A 91 -5.03 0.16 9.05
N ALA A 92 -6.05 0.00 9.90
CA ALA A 92 -7.43 -0.12 9.42
C ALA A 92 -7.86 1.15 8.65
N GLY A 93 -8.47 0.98 7.48
CA GLY A 93 -8.79 2.09 6.58
C GLY A 93 -7.67 2.51 5.64
N CYS A 94 -6.46 1.94 5.75
CA CYS A 94 -5.35 2.22 4.85
C CYS A 94 -5.48 1.48 3.50
N PHE A 95 -4.64 1.89 2.55
CA PHE A 95 -4.45 1.17 1.31
C PHE A 95 -3.31 0.15 1.45
N LEU A 96 -3.52 -1.04 0.88
CA LEU A 96 -2.48 -2.06 0.72
C LEU A 96 -2.60 -2.74 -0.63
N TYR A 97 -1.50 -3.29 -1.12
CA TYR A 97 -1.48 -4.16 -2.28
C TYR A 97 -1.85 -5.56 -1.84
N ARG A 98 -2.93 -6.11 -2.39
CA ARG A 98 -3.39 -7.46 -2.12
C ARG A 98 -3.35 -8.31 -3.37
N CYS A 99 -2.82 -9.52 -3.26
CA CYS A 99 -2.98 -10.57 -4.26
C CYS A 99 -4.35 -11.24 -4.06
N PRO A 100 -5.28 -11.17 -5.03
CA PRO A 100 -6.55 -11.87 -4.92
C PRO A 100 -6.40 -13.40 -4.98
N ALA A 101 -5.34 -13.90 -5.63
CA ALA A 101 -5.13 -15.33 -5.86
C ALA A 101 -4.63 -16.06 -4.61
N CYS A 102 -3.72 -15.45 -3.85
CA CYS A 102 -3.07 -16.11 -2.71
C CYS A 102 -3.13 -15.32 -1.39
N GLY A 103 -3.79 -14.16 -1.37
CA GLY A 103 -3.99 -13.36 -0.15
C GLY A 103 -2.76 -12.59 0.35
N PHE A 104 -1.69 -12.52 -0.45
CA PHE A 104 -0.48 -11.76 -0.12
C PHE A 104 -0.79 -10.28 0.04
N ASP A 105 -0.42 -9.68 1.17
CA ASP A 105 -0.63 -8.29 1.52
C ASP A 105 0.70 -7.54 1.63
N MET A 106 0.79 -6.37 1.02
CA MET A 106 2.00 -5.55 1.03
C MET A 106 1.67 -4.07 1.20
N HIS A 107 2.41 -3.36 2.05
CA HIS A 107 2.28 -1.91 2.15
C HIS A 107 2.67 -1.23 0.83
N PRO A 108 2.03 -0.11 0.46
CA PRO A 108 2.46 0.68 -0.70
C PRO A 108 3.92 1.12 -0.59
N ARG A 109 4.41 1.45 0.60
CA ARG A 109 5.83 1.78 0.82
C ARG A 109 6.78 0.62 0.57
N CYS A 110 6.38 -0.60 0.92
CA CYS A 110 7.20 -1.80 0.68
C CYS A 110 7.32 -2.10 -0.82
N ALA A 111 6.36 -1.64 -1.65
CA ALA A 111 6.49 -1.70 -3.10
C ALA A 111 7.55 -0.74 -3.65
N ARG A 112 7.78 0.39 -2.97
CA ARG A 112 8.69 1.46 -3.43
C ARG A 112 10.12 1.31 -2.90
N HIS A 113 10.27 0.74 -1.70
CA HIS A 113 11.58 0.62 -1.06
C HIS A 113 12.27 -0.69 -1.44
N SER A 114 13.37 -0.57 -2.18
CA SER A 114 14.35 -1.63 -2.43
C SER A 114 15.23 -1.97 -1.21
N GLU A 115 14.98 -1.37 -0.05
CA GLU A 115 15.66 -1.75 1.20
C GLU A 115 15.30 -3.16 1.66
N HIS A 116 14.18 -3.69 1.15
CA HIS A 116 13.90 -5.11 1.19
C HIS A 116 14.50 -5.74 -0.06
N ASP A 117 15.57 -6.53 0.12
CA ASP A 117 16.05 -7.45 -0.92
C ASP A 117 15.00 -8.57 -1.06
N LEU A 118 13.93 -8.25 -1.79
CA LEU A 118 12.78 -9.12 -2.00
C LEU A 118 13.23 -10.31 -2.84
N THR A 119 13.53 -11.42 -2.17
CA THR A 119 13.68 -12.71 -2.87
C THR A 119 12.30 -13.32 -2.99
N LEU A 120 11.79 -13.45 -4.22
CA LEU A 120 10.57 -14.22 -4.49
C LEU A 120 10.81 -15.67 -4.07
N VAL A 121 10.14 -16.14 -3.02
CA VAL A 121 10.17 -17.55 -2.61
C VAL A 121 8.83 -18.18 -3.00
N VAL A 122 8.82 -18.86 -4.14
CA VAL A 122 7.69 -19.71 -4.52
C VAL A 122 7.74 -20.96 -3.65
N VAL A 123 6.91 -21.02 -2.59
CA VAL A 123 6.80 -22.23 -1.76
C VAL A 123 5.87 -23.19 -2.49
N ALA A 124 6.42 -24.34 -2.90
CA ALA A 124 5.85 -25.16 -3.96
C ALA A 124 4.66 -26.07 -3.58
N ASP A 125 4.13 -26.06 -2.37
CA ASP A 125 3.26 -27.20 -1.95
C ASP A 125 1.77 -26.91 -1.65
N ASP A 126 1.31 -25.64 -1.60
CA ASP A 126 -0.10 -25.36 -1.23
C ASP A 126 -0.81 -24.29 -2.11
N GLY A 127 -0.16 -23.79 -3.17
CA GLY A 127 -0.69 -22.64 -3.94
C GLY A 127 -0.59 -21.28 -3.23
N ARG A 128 0.25 -21.18 -2.18
CA ARG A 128 0.54 -19.93 -1.46
C ARG A 128 1.88 -19.36 -1.93
N CYS A 129 1.91 -18.06 -2.22
CA CYS A 129 3.14 -17.35 -2.55
C CYS A 129 3.60 -16.56 -1.31
N ALA A 130 4.89 -16.66 -0.96
CA ALA A 130 5.50 -15.88 0.11
C ALA A 130 6.59 -14.97 -0.46
N ALA A 131 6.79 -13.80 0.16
CA ALA A 131 7.98 -12.98 -0.06
C ALA A 131 8.83 -13.04 1.22
N ALA A 132 10.15 -13.07 1.06
CA ALA A 132 11.07 -13.01 2.19
C ALA A 132 11.91 -11.73 2.12
N CYS A 133 12.17 -11.13 3.29
CA CYS A 133 13.12 -10.04 3.47
C CYS A 133 14.33 -10.56 4.27
N GLY A 134 15.55 -10.36 3.76
CA GLY A 134 16.78 -10.45 4.55
C GLY A 134 17.08 -11.83 5.16
N GLY A 135 16.79 -12.92 4.45
CA GLY A 135 17.10 -14.29 4.91
C GLY A 135 16.20 -14.82 6.03
N SER A 136 15.19 -14.06 6.45
CA SER A 136 14.14 -14.52 7.35
C SER A 136 12.90 -14.84 6.51
N VAL A 137 12.54 -16.12 6.46
CA VAL A 137 11.30 -16.55 5.80
C VAL A 137 10.12 -15.97 6.60
N GLY A 138 9.46 -14.95 6.05
CA GLY A 138 8.15 -14.51 6.51
C GLY A 138 7.18 -15.64 6.25
N ALA A 139 6.95 -16.50 7.24
CA ALA A 139 5.95 -17.54 7.16
C ALA A 139 4.58 -16.85 7.19
N GLY A 140 3.96 -16.68 6.02
CA GLY A 140 2.54 -16.35 5.92
C GLY A 140 1.75 -17.29 6.82
N ARG A 141 1.16 -16.76 7.88
CA ARG A 141 0.43 -17.58 8.85
C ARG A 141 -0.94 -17.91 8.28
N ALA A 142 -1.14 -19.21 8.07
CA ALA A 142 -2.47 -19.79 7.99
C ALA A 142 -3.24 -19.45 9.28
N TRP A 143 -4.43 -18.88 9.13
CA TRP A 143 -5.46 -18.99 10.15
C TRP A 143 -6.60 -19.84 9.57
N TYR A 144 -6.96 -20.87 10.33
CA TYR A 144 -8.16 -21.67 10.24
C TYR A 144 -9.40 -20.84 10.55
#